data_AF-A0A520I4Y4-F1
#
_entry.id   AF-A0A520I4Y4-F1
#
_cell.length_a   1.000
_cell.length_b   1.000
_cell.length_c   1.000
_cell.angle_alpha   90.00
_cell.angle_beta   90.00
_cell.angle_gamma   90.00
#
_symmetry.space_group_name_H-M   'P 1'
#
loop_
_entity.id
_entity.type
_entity.pdbx_description
1 polymer ?
#
loop_
_entity_poly.entity_id
_entity_poly.type
_entity_poly.pdbx_seq_one_letter_code
_entity_poly.pdbx_strand_id
1 'polypeptide(L)'
;TVPQSEVRRLATGYAIVGDNRVPLDPAATSVYLQKPSFPYGGAGLVMSAADYDRFLQTRIFKPLKMNSTYFTVPQSEVRRLATGYAIVGDNRVPLDPAATSVYLQKPSFPYGGAGLVMSARDYDRFLHMLQNGGTLDGKRVLKPATVQLAMSDLLPLGVVYPGSVSATGGTTNAQGFGAGGSVTLYDTPGGPGKGTYSWGGAAGTIAWVDPTNKVRATVMVNYLPSDKYPLRTDSTKAIYADLAPVLTKR
;
A
#
# COMPACT_ATOMS: atom_id res chain seq x y z
N THR A 1 -9.33 -23.00 -7.85
CA THR A 1 -8.15 -22.74 -6.99
C THR A 1 -6.97 -22.49 -7.91
N VAL A 2 -6.39 -21.28 -7.88
CA VAL A 2 -5.21 -20.95 -8.70
C VAL A 2 -3.99 -21.70 -8.12
N PRO A 3 -3.19 -22.41 -8.93
CA PRO A 3 -1.99 -23.09 -8.45
C PRO A 3 -1.03 -22.13 -7.73
N GLN A 4 -0.44 -22.54 -6.60
CA GLN A 4 0.55 -21.72 -5.87
C GLN A 4 1.73 -21.27 -6.75
N SER A 5 2.08 -22.04 -7.79
CA SER A 5 3.11 -21.69 -8.77
C SER A 5 2.71 -20.51 -9.67
N GLU A 6 1.42 -20.35 -9.96
CA GLU A 6 0.88 -19.26 -10.77
C GLU A 6 0.74 -17.97 -9.92
N VAL A 7 0.41 -18.11 -8.63
CA VAL A 7 0.49 -17.01 -7.64
C VAL A 7 1.94 -16.50 -7.48
N ARG A 8 2.94 -17.39 -7.44
CA ARG A 8 4.36 -17.00 -7.42
C ARG A 8 4.83 -16.29 -8.70
N ARG A 9 4.18 -16.57 -9.84
CA ARG A 9 4.48 -15.91 -11.13
C ARG A 9 3.84 -14.52 -11.26
N LEU A 10 2.72 -14.29 -10.59
CA LEU A 10 1.95 -13.05 -10.64
C LEU A 10 2.29 -12.08 -9.48
N ALA A 11 2.74 -12.60 -8.35
CA ALA A 11 3.13 -11.82 -7.18
C ALA A 11 4.65 -11.51 -7.22
N THR A 12 5.03 -10.46 -7.95
CA THR A 12 6.37 -9.90 -7.86
C THR A 12 6.38 -8.81 -6.77
N GLY A 13 6.96 -9.09 -5.61
CA GLY A 13 7.05 -8.13 -4.50
C GLY A 13 7.90 -8.64 -3.35
N TYR A 14 8.57 -7.75 -2.63
CA TYR A 14 9.39 -8.10 -1.48
C TYR A 14 8.56 -8.07 -0.19
N ALA A 15 8.69 -9.09 0.65
CA ALA A 15 8.34 -9.01 2.06
C ALA A 15 9.58 -8.54 2.84
N ILE A 16 9.45 -7.49 3.63
CA ILE A 16 10.55 -7.00 4.48
C ILE A 16 10.17 -7.29 5.93
N VAL A 17 11.05 -8.04 6.62
CA VAL A 17 10.89 -8.52 8.00
C VAL A 17 11.85 -7.74 8.88
N GLY A 18 11.37 -6.71 9.59
CA GLY A 18 12.29 -5.80 10.30
C GLY A 18 13.34 -5.23 9.33
N ASP A 19 14.64 -5.45 9.60
CA ASP A 19 15.77 -5.07 8.75
C ASP A 19 16.14 -6.10 7.65
N ASN A 20 15.55 -7.30 7.68
CA ASN A 20 15.87 -8.37 6.74
C ASN A 20 14.93 -8.39 5.54
N ARG A 21 15.50 -8.40 4.33
CA ARG A 21 14.76 -8.56 3.08
C ARG A 21 14.64 -10.05 2.76
N VAL A 22 13.42 -10.55 2.55
CA VAL A 22 13.21 -11.88 1.97
C VAL A 22 13.05 -11.70 0.46
N PRO A 23 13.94 -12.27 -0.38
CA PRO A 23 13.88 -12.07 -1.82
C PRO A 23 12.75 -12.89 -2.45
N LEU A 24 11.87 -12.20 -3.15
CA LEU A 24 11.07 -12.73 -4.25
C LEU A 24 11.49 -11.92 -5.49
N ASP A 25 11.54 -12.56 -6.66
CA ASP A 25 12.16 -12.14 -7.94
C ASP A 25 12.33 -10.61 -8.18
N PRO A 26 13.55 -10.11 -8.49
CA PRO A 26 13.86 -8.68 -8.65
C PRO A 26 13.27 -7.97 -9.89
N ALA A 27 12.63 -8.68 -10.81
CA ALA A 27 12.24 -8.13 -12.11
C ALA A 27 10.79 -7.58 -12.19
N ALA A 28 10.35 -6.76 -11.22
CA ALA A 28 9.23 -5.83 -11.45
C ALA A 28 9.27 -4.66 -10.45
N THR A 29 9.23 -3.43 -10.96
CA THR A 29 9.08 -2.23 -10.13
C THR A 29 7.78 -1.54 -10.55
N SER A 30 6.65 -1.81 -9.91
CA SER A 30 5.34 -1.50 -10.51
C SER A 30 4.29 -0.94 -9.54
N VAL A 31 4.32 0.37 -9.30
CA VAL A 31 3.25 1.39 -9.36
C VAL A 31 1.75 1.06 -9.07
N TYR A 32 1.28 1.51 -7.89
CA TYR A 32 -0.01 2.12 -7.42
C TYR A 32 -1.40 1.49 -7.53
N LEU A 33 -2.01 1.37 -6.34
CA LEU A 33 -2.96 2.35 -5.79
C LEU A 33 -2.88 2.21 -4.25
N GLN A 34 -2.74 3.28 -3.50
CA GLN A 34 -3.08 3.24 -2.07
C GLN A 34 -3.61 4.61 -1.70
N LYS A 35 -4.74 4.66 -0.97
CA LYS A 35 -5.20 5.87 -0.32
C LYS A 35 -4.36 6.02 0.96
N PRO A 36 -3.47 7.01 1.06
CA PRO A 36 -3.19 7.61 2.35
C PRO A 36 -4.18 8.76 2.52
N SER A 37 -5.39 8.47 2.99
CA SER A 37 -6.27 9.56 3.46
C SER A 37 -5.67 10.09 4.77
N PHE A 38 -4.73 11.02 4.69
CA PHE A 38 -4.33 11.79 5.87
C PHE A 38 -5.49 12.71 6.24
N PRO A 39 -6.08 12.60 7.44
CA PRO A 39 -7.00 13.61 7.94
C PRO A 39 -6.17 14.82 8.37
N TYR A 40 -5.81 15.69 7.42
CA TYR A 40 -5.62 17.10 7.74
C TYR A 40 -7.01 17.76 7.71
N GLY A 41 -7.86 17.35 8.64
CA GLY A 41 -9.23 17.84 8.83
C GLY A 41 -9.39 18.71 10.09
N GLY A 42 -8.31 19.33 10.57
CA GLY A 42 -8.35 20.31 11.65
C GLY A 42 -7.87 21.66 11.14
N ALA A 43 -8.80 22.57 10.88
CA ALA A 43 -8.61 24.00 10.58
C ALA A 43 -7.61 24.39 9.46
N GLY A 44 -8.15 24.70 8.27
CA GLY A 44 -7.70 25.90 7.54
C GLY A 44 -6.54 25.81 6.54
N LEU A 45 -6.19 24.64 5.99
CA LEU A 45 -5.24 24.57 4.87
C LEU A 45 -5.97 24.22 3.56
N VAL A 46 -6.55 25.25 2.93
CA VAL A 46 -6.87 25.20 1.50
C VAL A 46 -5.53 25.31 0.75
N MET A 47 -4.91 24.16 0.48
CA MET A 47 -3.69 24.11 -0.31
C MET A 47 -4.06 24.05 -1.80
N SER A 48 -3.37 24.84 -2.62
CA SER A 48 -3.44 24.65 -4.06
C SER A 48 -2.85 23.29 -4.45
N ALA A 49 -3.20 22.79 -5.64
CA ALA A 49 -2.62 21.60 -6.25
C ALA A 49 -1.08 21.57 -6.17
N ALA A 50 -0.43 22.69 -6.51
CA ALA A 50 1.03 22.79 -6.49
C ALA A 50 1.61 22.73 -5.06
N ASP A 51 0.85 23.21 -4.07
CA ASP A 51 1.28 23.18 -2.68
C ASP A 51 1.16 21.79 -2.08
N TYR A 52 0.19 20.98 -2.53
CA TYR A 52 0.02 19.61 -2.05
C TYR A 52 1.15 18.67 -2.51
N ASP A 53 1.50 18.64 -3.80
CA ASP A 53 2.64 17.84 -4.28
C ASP A 53 3.94 18.31 -3.60
N ARG A 54 4.20 19.62 -3.57
CA ARG A 54 5.37 20.18 -2.89
C ARG A 54 5.42 19.81 -1.41
N PHE A 55 4.27 19.82 -0.74
CA PHE A 55 4.16 19.41 0.66
C PHE A 55 4.56 17.94 0.82
N LEU A 56 3.99 17.03 0.03
CA LEU A 56 4.31 15.60 0.10
C LEU A 56 5.79 15.34 -0.19
N GLN A 57 6.34 15.98 -1.22
CA GLN A 57 7.77 15.90 -1.55
C GLN A 57 8.65 16.36 -0.38
N THR A 58 8.32 17.48 0.24
CA THR A 58 9.17 18.11 1.27
C THR A 58 9.03 17.43 2.63
N ARG A 59 7.81 17.04 3.00
CA ARG A 59 7.48 16.59 4.36
C ARG A 59 7.50 15.08 4.50
N ILE A 60 7.31 14.33 3.41
CA ILE A 60 7.21 12.87 3.44
C ILE A 60 8.28 12.24 2.55
N PHE A 61 8.26 12.49 1.23
CA PHE A 61 9.04 11.69 0.29
C PHE A 61 10.55 11.94 0.41
N LYS A 62 11.02 13.19 0.45
CA LYS A 62 12.45 13.50 0.63
C LYS A 62 13.00 13.00 1.97
N PRO A 63 12.39 13.27 3.13
CA PRO A 63 12.86 12.72 4.41
C PRO A 63 12.93 11.19 4.42
N LEU A 64 11.98 10.54 3.73
CA LEU A 64 11.94 9.09 3.61
C LEU A 64 12.72 8.55 2.41
N LYS A 65 13.44 9.37 1.63
CA LYS A 65 14.18 8.92 0.42
C LYS A 65 13.31 8.13 -0.57
N MET A 66 12.04 8.51 -0.72
CA MET A 66 11.08 7.91 -1.65
C MET A 66 11.24 8.51 -3.05
N ASN A 67 12.34 8.16 -3.72
CA ASN A 67 12.81 8.84 -4.93
C ASN A 67 12.15 8.36 -6.23
N SER A 68 11.31 7.34 -6.16
CA SER A 68 10.54 6.78 -7.27
C SER A 68 9.05 7.08 -7.14
N THR A 69 8.67 8.20 -6.50
CA THR A 69 7.29 8.59 -6.20
C THR A 69 6.85 9.85 -6.97
N TYR A 70 5.77 9.77 -7.75
CA TYR A 70 5.39 10.80 -8.73
C TYR A 70 3.87 10.97 -8.90
N PHE A 71 3.36 12.19 -9.08
CA PHE A 71 2.04 12.41 -9.71
C PHE A 71 2.13 12.46 -11.25
N THR A 72 3.32 12.73 -11.77
CA THR A 72 3.64 12.71 -13.21
C THR A 72 4.98 12.03 -13.37
N VAL A 73 4.99 10.87 -14.02
CA VAL A 73 6.18 10.05 -14.20
C VAL A 73 7.11 10.75 -15.18
N PRO A 74 8.36 11.06 -14.78
CA PRO A 74 9.31 11.69 -15.69
C PRO A 74 9.73 10.73 -16.80
N GLN A 75 10.06 11.27 -17.97
CA GLN A 75 10.40 10.46 -19.15
C GLN A 75 11.53 9.45 -18.90
N SER A 76 12.50 9.80 -18.05
CA SER A 76 13.61 8.93 -17.66
C SER A 76 13.18 7.65 -16.92
N GLU A 77 11.96 7.65 -16.37
CA GLU A 77 11.44 6.58 -15.51
C GLU A 77 10.37 5.73 -16.18
N VAL A 78 9.94 6.07 -17.40
CA VAL A 78 8.94 5.34 -18.18
C VAL A 78 9.29 3.86 -18.33
N ARG A 79 10.57 3.54 -18.49
CA ARG A 79 11.05 2.15 -18.61
C ARG A 79 10.73 1.26 -17.40
N ARG A 80 10.48 1.87 -16.24
CA ARG A 80 10.10 1.19 -14.99
C ARG A 80 8.60 1.28 -14.74
N LEU A 81 7.84 2.04 -15.53
CA LEU A 81 6.40 2.14 -15.35
C LEU A 81 5.75 0.83 -15.85
N ALA A 82 4.86 0.27 -15.04
CA ALA A 82 4.12 -0.91 -15.42
C ALA A 82 2.87 -0.57 -16.21
N THR A 83 2.57 -1.40 -17.21
CA THR A 83 1.30 -1.31 -17.92
C THR A 83 0.16 -1.74 -17.00
N GLY A 84 -0.92 -0.98 -16.99
CA GLY A 84 -2.19 -1.35 -16.35
C GLY A 84 -3.03 -2.21 -17.28
N TYR A 85 -3.63 -3.27 -16.75
CA TYR A 85 -4.40 -4.22 -17.55
C TYR A 85 -5.86 -4.33 -17.12
N ALA A 86 -6.73 -4.57 -18.09
CA ALA A 86 -8.05 -5.13 -17.84
C ALA A 86 -7.98 -6.64 -18.06
N ILE A 87 -8.58 -7.41 -17.16
CA ILE A 87 -8.77 -8.85 -17.33
C ILE A 87 -10.20 -9.09 -17.82
N VAL A 88 -10.32 -9.58 -19.04
CA VAL A 88 -11.61 -9.86 -19.70
C VAL A 88 -11.66 -11.35 -20.03
N GLY A 89 -12.52 -12.09 -19.31
CA GLY A 89 -12.43 -13.55 -19.30
C GLY A 89 -11.08 -13.97 -18.74
N ASP A 90 -10.28 -14.70 -19.53
CA ASP A 90 -8.90 -15.09 -19.19
C ASP A 90 -7.84 -14.29 -19.96
N ASN A 91 -8.27 -13.28 -20.72
CA ASN A 91 -7.38 -12.43 -21.50
C ASN A 91 -6.95 -11.21 -20.71
N ARG A 92 -5.66 -10.87 -20.84
CA ARG A 92 -5.05 -9.66 -20.29
C ARG A 92 -4.94 -8.60 -21.39
N VAL A 93 -5.77 -7.57 -21.30
CA VAL A 93 -5.84 -6.45 -22.28
C VAL A 93 -5.12 -5.23 -21.72
N PRO A 94 -4.12 -4.66 -22.41
CA PRO A 94 -3.47 -3.41 -21.98
C PRO A 94 -4.49 -2.28 -21.93
N LEU A 95 -4.83 -1.81 -20.73
CA LEU A 95 -5.76 -0.68 -20.53
C LEU A 95 -4.99 0.65 -20.46
N ASP A 96 -3.83 0.64 -19.80
CA ASP A 96 -2.94 1.79 -19.66
C ASP A 96 -1.50 1.37 -19.98
N PRO A 97 -1.12 1.26 -21.27
CA PRO A 97 0.24 0.93 -21.68
C PRO A 97 1.25 1.91 -21.12
N ALA A 98 2.34 1.43 -20.52
CA ALA A 98 3.34 2.26 -19.87
C ALA A 98 3.90 3.38 -20.78
N ALA A 99 4.11 3.08 -22.07
CA ALA A 99 4.66 4.01 -23.04
C ALA A 99 3.71 5.18 -23.39
N THR A 100 2.42 5.00 -23.19
CA THR A 100 1.37 6.01 -23.49
C THR A 100 0.51 6.26 -22.27
N SER A 101 1.05 6.03 -21.07
CA SER A 101 0.25 6.02 -19.86
C SER A 101 -0.27 7.42 -19.53
N VAL A 102 -1.46 7.48 -18.94
CA VAL A 102 -2.03 8.73 -18.42
C VAL A 102 -1.13 9.40 -17.38
N TYR A 103 -0.29 8.62 -16.68
CA TYR A 103 0.65 9.12 -15.68
C TYR A 103 1.87 9.82 -16.28
N LEU A 104 2.06 9.78 -17.59
CA LEU A 104 3.08 10.57 -18.28
C LEU A 104 2.64 12.03 -18.47
N GLN A 105 1.34 12.30 -18.33
CA GLN A 105 0.77 13.63 -18.45
C GLN A 105 0.59 14.26 -17.07
N LYS A 106 0.73 15.59 -17.01
CA LYS A 106 0.48 16.33 -15.78
C LYS A 106 -1.02 16.26 -15.46
N PRO A 107 -1.42 15.79 -14.26
CA PRO A 107 -2.83 15.78 -13.90
C PRO A 107 -3.33 17.22 -13.71
N SER A 108 -4.64 17.42 -13.85
CA SER A 108 -5.28 18.73 -13.59
C SER A 108 -5.04 19.21 -12.16
N PHE A 109 -4.98 18.28 -11.20
CA PHE A 109 -4.52 18.49 -9.83
C PHE A 109 -4.04 17.15 -9.22
N PRO A 110 -3.16 17.17 -8.20
CA PRO A 110 -2.78 15.96 -7.49
C PRO A 110 -3.93 15.51 -6.59
N TYR A 111 -4.41 14.30 -6.82
CA TYR A 111 -5.51 13.72 -6.07
C TYR A 111 -4.97 13.09 -4.77
N GLY A 112 -5.49 13.49 -3.60
CA GLY A 112 -5.04 12.90 -2.33
C GLY A 112 -5.45 11.43 -2.14
N GLY A 113 -6.47 10.98 -2.87
CA GLY A 113 -7.02 9.62 -2.77
C GLY A 113 -6.71 8.69 -3.95
N ALA A 114 -6.01 9.16 -4.99
CA ALA A 114 -5.67 8.41 -6.18
C ALA A 114 -4.54 9.11 -6.97
N GLY A 115 -4.07 8.55 -8.09
CA GLY A 115 -3.30 9.33 -9.07
C GLY A 115 -1.80 9.51 -8.80
N LEU A 116 -1.27 8.92 -7.73
CA LEU A 116 0.16 8.91 -7.46
C LEU A 116 0.80 7.62 -8.02
N VAL A 117 2.12 7.59 -8.26
CA VAL A 117 2.96 6.53 -8.87
C VAL A 117 4.22 6.28 -7.99
N MET A 118 4.71 5.05 -7.74
CA MET A 118 5.69 4.65 -6.69
C MET A 118 6.12 3.21 -6.85
N SER A 119 7.35 2.95 -6.44
CA SER A 119 7.87 1.61 -6.30
C SER A 119 7.39 0.89 -5.03
N ALA A 120 7.41 -0.43 -5.02
CA ALA A 120 7.19 -1.21 -3.80
C ALA A 120 8.15 -0.81 -2.67
N ARG A 121 9.41 -0.48 -3.01
CA ARG A 121 10.43 -0.03 -2.06
C ARG A 121 10.05 1.27 -1.36
N ASP A 122 9.59 2.25 -2.10
CA ASP A 122 9.22 3.54 -1.53
C ASP A 122 7.97 3.40 -0.64
N TYR A 123 7.02 2.53 -1.02
CA TYR A 123 5.84 2.25 -0.21
C TYR A 123 6.21 1.55 1.10
N ASP A 124 7.13 0.58 1.04
CA ASP A 124 7.69 -0.05 2.23
C ASP A 124 8.36 0.96 3.16
N ARG A 125 9.07 1.96 2.62
CA ARG A 125 9.70 3.00 3.45
C ARG A 125 8.67 3.86 4.19
N PHE A 126 7.53 4.12 3.56
CA PHE A 126 6.39 4.74 4.24
C PHE A 126 5.84 3.85 5.38
N LEU A 127 5.60 2.56 5.11
CA LEU A 127 5.15 1.61 6.13
C LEU A 127 6.16 1.42 7.27
N HIS A 128 7.46 1.43 6.95
CA HIS A 128 8.53 1.31 7.94
C HIS A 128 8.55 2.54 8.86
N MET A 129 8.32 3.74 8.31
CA MET A 129 8.17 4.96 9.11
C MET A 129 6.99 4.85 10.10
N LEU A 130 5.86 4.28 9.66
CA LEU A 130 4.71 4.02 10.54
C LEU A 130 5.04 2.99 11.61
N GLN A 131 5.64 1.86 11.24
CA GLN A 131 6.05 0.80 12.17
C GLN A 131 7.01 1.33 13.26
N ASN A 132 7.88 2.28 12.90
CA ASN A 132 8.85 2.92 13.79
C ASN A 132 8.31 4.20 14.45
N GLY A 133 6.99 4.34 14.60
CA GLY A 133 6.38 5.43 15.36
C GLY A 133 6.66 6.82 14.80
N GLY A 134 6.76 6.94 13.48
CA GLY A 134 6.89 8.22 12.80
C GLY A 134 8.30 8.56 12.32
N THR A 135 9.23 7.61 12.36
CA THR A 135 10.66 7.85 12.06
C THR A 135 11.27 6.79 11.15
N LEU A 136 12.23 7.18 10.32
CA LEU A 136 13.04 6.27 9.51
C LEU A 136 14.40 6.91 9.22
N ASP A 137 15.49 6.12 9.22
CA ASP A 137 16.85 6.59 8.95
C ASP A 137 17.26 7.85 9.75
N GLY A 138 16.83 7.94 11.02
CA GLY A 138 17.08 9.10 11.88
C GLY A 138 16.28 10.37 11.56
N LYS A 139 15.34 10.32 10.61
CA LYS A 139 14.43 11.43 10.28
C LYS A 139 13.04 11.19 10.87
N ARG A 140 12.48 12.22 11.52
CA ARG A 140 11.11 12.21 12.04
C ARG A 140 10.16 12.90 11.06
N VAL A 141 9.14 12.17 10.63
CA VAL A 141 8.06 12.67 9.76
C VAL A 141 6.79 12.93 10.57
N LEU A 142 6.48 12.04 11.52
CA LEU A 142 5.32 12.15 12.40
C LEU A 142 5.72 11.99 13.88
N LYS A 143 4.91 12.55 14.78
CA LYS A 143 5.03 12.26 16.22
C LYS A 143 4.52 10.84 16.49
N PRO A 144 5.05 10.11 17.48
CA PRO A 144 4.59 8.75 17.77
C PRO A 144 3.09 8.68 18.08
N ALA A 145 2.59 9.63 18.88
CA ALA A 145 1.16 9.75 19.18
C ALA A 145 0.30 9.98 17.93
N THR A 146 0.81 10.72 16.93
CA THR A 146 0.11 10.93 15.66
C THR A 146 0.02 9.65 14.85
N VAL A 147 1.08 8.84 14.83
CA VAL A 147 1.06 7.54 14.14
C VAL A 147 0.10 6.57 14.81
N GLN A 148 0.13 6.49 16.15
CA GLN A 148 -0.80 5.64 16.90
C GLN A 148 -2.26 6.03 16.64
N LEU A 149 -2.57 7.33 16.69
CA LEU A 149 -3.92 7.82 16.36
C LEU A 149 -4.30 7.52 14.90
N ALA A 150 -3.38 7.73 13.96
CA ALA A 150 -3.62 7.47 12.54
C ALA A 150 -3.94 5.99 12.26
N MET A 151 -3.30 5.07 12.99
CA MET A 151 -3.48 3.63 12.83
C MET A 151 -4.57 3.05 13.73
N SER A 152 -5.15 3.83 14.65
CA SER A 152 -6.27 3.40 15.49
C SER A 152 -7.60 3.46 14.74
N ASP A 153 -8.61 2.74 15.24
CA ASP A 153 -9.97 2.89 14.74
C ASP A 153 -10.53 4.25 15.16
N LEU A 154 -10.82 5.10 14.17
CA LEU A 154 -11.39 6.44 14.36
C LEU A 154 -12.90 6.46 14.18
N LEU A 155 -13.53 5.30 13.93
CA LEU A 155 -14.98 5.20 13.78
C LEU A 155 -15.69 5.36 15.14
N PRO A 156 -16.92 5.91 15.15
CA PRO A 156 -17.76 5.89 16.35
C PRO A 156 -18.02 4.47 16.84
N LEU A 157 -18.21 4.30 18.15
CA LEU A 157 -18.54 3.01 18.75
C LEU A 157 -19.73 2.34 18.04
N GLY A 158 -19.57 1.08 17.65
CA GLY A 158 -20.59 0.29 16.95
C GLY A 158 -20.61 0.47 15.43
N VAL A 159 -19.83 1.41 14.88
CA VAL A 159 -19.68 1.58 13.42
C VAL A 159 -18.46 0.80 12.96
N VAL A 160 -18.63 0.02 11.88
CA VAL A 160 -17.54 -0.76 11.27
C VAL A 160 -17.44 -0.46 9.79
N TYR A 161 -16.22 -0.48 9.28
CA TYR A 161 -15.95 -0.58 7.86
C TYR A 161 -16.20 -2.03 7.43
N PRO A 162 -17.15 -2.31 6.51
CA PRO A 162 -17.48 -3.69 6.13
C PRO A 162 -16.36 -4.40 5.37
N GLY A 163 -15.31 -3.66 4.97
CA GLY A 163 -14.26 -4.18 4.10
C GLY A 163 -14.69 -4.22 2.63
N SER A 164 -13.72 -4.16 1.72
CA SER A 164 -13.96 -4.39 0.29
C SER A 164 -12.72 -4.99 -0.34
N VAL A 165 -12.81 -6.29 -0.64
CA VAL A 165 -11.74 -7.01 -1.34
C VAL A 165 -11.60 -6.51 -2.78
N SER A 166 -12.68 -6.04 -3.41
CA SER A 166 -12.72 -5.65 -4.83
C SER A 166 -12.30 -4.21 -5.13
N ALA A 167 -12.33 -3.31 -4.13
CA ALA A 167 -12.01 -1.89 -4.33
C ALA A 167 -10.79 -1.40 -3.53
N THR A 168 -10.63 -1.87 -2.29
CA THR A 168 -9.70 -1.26 -1.32
C THR A 168 -8.85 -2.29 -0.58
N GLY A 169 -8.83 -3.53 -1.05
CA GLY A 169 -8.06 -4.63 -0.51
C GLY A 169 -8.32 -4.97 0.95
N GLY A 170 -9.51 -4.63 1.46
CA GLY A 170 -9.95 -5.06 2.78
C GLY A 170 -10.25 -6.56 2.84
N THR A 171 -10.63 -7.03 4.03
CA THR A 171 -11.18 -8.38 4.23
C THR A 171 -12.68 -8.40 3.98
N THR A 172 -13.31 -9.59 3.95
CA THR A 172 -14.77 -9.73 4.07
C THR A 172 -15.26 -9.50 5.50
N ASN A 173 -14.35 -9.45 6.48
CA ASN A 173 -14.67 -9.21 7.87
C ASN A 173 -14.79 -7.71 8.16
N ALA A 174 -15.60 -7.39 9.16
CA ALA A 174 -15.71 -6.04 9.72
C ALA A 174 -14.34 -5.55 10.22
N GLN A 175 -14.01 -4.31 9.88
CA GLN A 175 -12.78 -3.62 10.23
C GLN A 175 -13.09 -2.27 10.85
N GLY A 176 -12.13 -1.72 11.59
CA GLY A 176 -12.11 -0.31 11.92
C GLY A 176 -11.64 0.52 10.73
N PHE A 177 -11.65 1.83 10.88
CA PHE A 177 -11.11 2.74 9.88
C PHE A 177 -10.29 3.83 10.55
N GLY A 178 -8.99 3.85 10.26
CA GLY A 178 -8.08 4.86 10.74
C GLY A 178 -8.00 6.06 9.80
N ALA A 179 -6.92 6.80 9.93
CA ALA A 179 -6.55 7.88 9.03
C ALA A 179 -6.21 7.30 7.63
N GLY A 180 -7.24 6.98 6.85
CA GLY A 180 -7.11 6.61 5.44
C GLY A 180 -6.84 5.16 5.13
N GLY A 181 -6.96 4.28 6.11
CA GLY A 181 -6.79 2.84 5.94
C GLY A 181 -7.73 2.06 6.84
N SER A 182 -7.90 0.78 6.53
CA SER A 182 -8.65 -0.14 7.37
C SER A 182 -7.79 -0.61 8.54
N VAL A 183 -8.44 -0.91 9.66
CA VAL A 183 -7.79 -1.36 10.88
C VAL A 183 -8.38 -2.70 11.29
N THR A 184 -7.53 -3.71 11.47
CA THR A 184 -7.95 -5.03 11.96
C THR A 184 -8.41 -4.91 13.42
N LEU A 185 -9.66 -5.30 13.71
CA LEU A 185 -10.25 -5.17 15.06
C LEU A 185 -9.92 -6.34 16.00
N TYR A 186 -9.61 -7.51 15.44
CA TYR A 186 -9.39 -8.75 16.18
C TYR A 186 -8.19 -9.52 15.62
N ASP A 187 -7.49 -10.26 16.47
CA ASP A 187 -6.39 -11.12 16.03
C ASP A 187 -6.91 -12.22 15.09
N THR A 188 -6.18 -12.46 14.00
CA THR A 188 -6.46 -13.56 13.07
C THR A 188 -5.43 -14.67 13.29
N PRO A 189 -5.85 -15.90 13.67
CA PRO A 189 -4.93 -17.03 13.82
C PRO A 189 -4.12 -17.28 12.53
N GLY A 190 -2.79 -17.27 12.65
CA GLY A 190 -1.89 -17.43 11.50
C GLY A 190 -1.96 -16.26 10.49
N GLY A 191 -2.40 -15.08 10.92
CA GLY A 191 -2.60 -13.91 10.09
C GLY A 191 -2.35 -12.59 10.83
N PRO A 192 -2.86 -11.48 10.29
CA PRO A 192 -2.68 -10.16 10.89
C PRO A 192 -3.19 -10.06 12.33
N GLY A 193 -2.40 -9.39 13.17
CA GLY A 193 -2.77 -9.05 14.54
C GLY A 193 -3.75 -7.89 14.59
N LYS A 194 -4.43 -7.76 15.73
CA LYS A 194 -5.25 -6.59 16.06
C LYS A 194 -4.41 -5.31 15.92
N GLY A 195 -5.02 -4.27 15.33
CA GLY A 195 -4.38 -2.99 15.05
C GLY A 195 -3.56 -2.96 13.77
N THR A 196 -3.54 -4.03 12.97
CA THR A 196 -2.94 -4.00 11.64
C THR A 196 -3.62 -2.93 10.79
N TYR A 197 -2.83 -1.97 10.31
CA TYR A 197 -3.29 -0.90 9.44
C TYR A 197 -2.98 -1.24 7.99
N SER A 198 -4.01 -1.27 7.15
CA SER A 198 -3.93 -1.79 5.79
C SER A 198 -4.69 -0.93 4.80
N TRP A 199 -4.25 -0.94 3.55
CA TRP A 199 -5.08 -0.47 2.45
C TRP A 199 -4.64 -1.07 1.12
N GLY A 200 -5.61 -1.27 0.24
CA GLY A 200 -5.40 -1.75 -1.11
C GLY A 200 -5.91 -0.77 -2.17
N GLY A 201 -5.45 -0.98 -3.38
CA GLY A 201 -5.72 -0.10 -4.50
C GLY A 201 -6.57 -0.70 -5.60
N ALA A 202 -7.31 0.10 -6.36
CA ALA A 202 -8.21 -0.45 -7.38
C ALA A 202 -7.53 -1.43 -8.38
N ALA A 203 -6.23 -1.28 -8.68
CA ALA A 203 -5.47 -2.15 -9.57
C ALA A 203 -4.92 -3.45 -8.93
N GLY A 204 -5.35 -3.78 -7.71
CA GLY A 204 -5.04 -5.06 -7.03
C GLY A 204 -3.92 -5.02 -5.99
N THR A 205 -3.22 -3.91 -5.86
CA THR A 205 -2.23 -3.69 -4.81
C THR A 205 -2.80 -3.88 -3.39
N ILE A 206 -1.96 -4.27 -2.45
CA ILE A 206 -2.28 -4.32 -1.02
C ILE A 206 -1.01 -4.10 -0.21
N ALA A 207 -1.09 -3.30 0.85
CA ALA A 207 0.02 -3.13 1.76
C ALA A 207 -0.48 -2.87 3.17
N TRP A 208 0.27 -3.36 4.16
CA TRP A 208 -0.12 -3.26 5.57
C TRP A 208 1.08 -3.15 6.48
N VAL A 209 0.83 -2.64 7.68
CA VAL A 209 1.73 -2.66 8.82
C VAL A 209 0.99 -3.26 10.01
N ASP A 210 1.53 -4.35 10.54
CA ASP A 210 1.09 -5.08 11.71
C ASP A 210 2.05 -4.75 12.87
N PRO A 211 1.67 -3.80 13.75
CA PRO A 211 2.52 -3.38 14.85
C PRO A 211 2.70 -4.49 15.90
N THR A 212 1.74 -5.40 16.02
CA THR A 212 1.74 -6.50 17.00
C THR A 212 2.80 -7.53 16.63
N ASN A 213 2.80 -7.97 15.37
CA ASN A 213 3.77 -8.95 14.88
C ASN A 213 5.08 -8.31 14.38
N LYS A 214 5.15 -6.97 14.31
CA LYS A 214 6.24 -6.19 13.70
C LYS A 214 6.50 -6.59 12.25
N VAL A 215 5.41 -6.79 11.51
CA VAL A 215 5.41 -7.19 10.11
C VAL A 215 4.88 -6.03 9.28
N ARG A 216 5.52 -5.76 8.15
CA ARG A 216 4.97 -4.90 7.10
C ARG A 216 5.16 -5.60 5.78
N ALA A 217 4.22 -5.40 4.86
CA ALA A 217 4.32 -5.98 3.55
C ALA A 217 3.71 -5.06 2.50
N THR A 218 4.22 -5.17 1.30
CA THR A 218 3.73 -4.45 0.13
C THR A 218 3.67 -5.42 -1.04
N VAL A 219 2.48 -5.62 -1.59
CA VAL A 219 2.22 -6.44 -2.77
C VAL A 219 1.68 -5.54 -3.86
N MET A 220 2.35 -5.55 -5.00
CA MET A 220 2.08 -4.67 -6.12
C MET A 220 1.72 -5.49 -7.36
N VAL A 221 0.51 -5.26 -7.87
CA VAL A 221 0.01 -5.80 -9.14
C VAL A 221 -0.78 -4.69 -9.85
N ASN A 222 -0.97 -4.82 -11.16
CA ASN A 222 -1.56 -3.74 -11.96
C ASN A 222 -2.63 -4.26 -12.93
N TYR A 223 -3.76 -4.73 -12.39
CA TYR A 223 -4.89 -5.19 -13.20
C TYR A 223 -6.26 -4.88 -12.58
N LEU A 224 -7.27 -4.81 -13.44
CA LEU A 224 -8.67 -4.59 -13.10
C LEU A 224 -9.55 -5.72 -13.70
N PRO A 225 -10.62 -6.16 -13.01
CA PRO A 225 -10.94 -5.82 -11.63
C PRO A 225 -9.98 -6.51 -10.65
N SER A 226 -9.71 -5.89 -9.49
CA SER A 226 -8.67 -6.36 -8.57
C SER A 226 -8.93 -7.74 -7.96
N ASP A 227 -10.20 -8.14 -7.89
CA ASP A 227 -10.67 -9.41 -7.32
C ASP A 227 -10.73 -10.56 -8.34
N LYS A 228 -10.36 -10.33 -9.61
CA LYS A 228 -10.24 -11.41 -10.60
C LYS A 228 -9.36 -12.56 -10.09
N TYR A 229 -8.30 -12.24 -9.34
CA TYR A 229 -7.48 -13.21 -8.63
C TYR A 229 -7.49 -12.92 -7.13
N PRO A 230 -7.50 -13.94 -6.26
CA PRO A 230 -7.54 -13.78 -4.81
C PRO A 230 -6.18 -13.33 -4.22
N LEU A 231 -5.35 -12.61 -4.98
CA LEU A 231 -3.95 -12.34 -4.65
C LEU A 231 -3.79 -11.66 -3.30
N ARG A 232 -4.68 -10.74 -2.93
CA ARG A 232 -4.60 -10.05 -1.64
C ARG A 232 -4.72 -10.99 -0.45
N THR A 233 -5.68 -11.91 -0.52
CA THR A 233 -5.93 -12.89 0.53
C THR A 233 -4.82 -13.93 0.54
N ASP A 234 -4.45 -14.44 -0.63
CA ASP A 234 -3.46 -15.51 -0.75
C ASP A 234 -2.05 -15.03 -0.40
N SER A 235 -1.66 -13.81 -0.81
CA SER A 235 -0.37 -13.22 -0.45
C SER A 235 -0.27 -12.99 1.05
N THR A 236 -1.34 -12.49 1.69
CA THR A 236 -1.36 -12.27 3.13
C THR A 236 -1.18 -13.60 3.87
N LYS A 237 -1.97 -14.62 3.52
CA LYS A 237 -1.84 -15.96 4.12
C LYS A 237 -0.44 -16.55 3.93
N ALA A 238 0.10 -16.47 2.71
CA ALA A 238 1.43 -17.00 2.40
C ALA A 238 2.53 -16.31 3.23
N ILE A 239 2.47 -14.98 3.33
CA ILE A 239 3.44 -14.20 4.12
C ILE A 239 3.40 -14.61 5.60
N TYR A 240 2.22 -14.70 6.22
CA TYR A 240 2.14 -15.08 7.63
C TYR A 240 2.49 -16.55 7.87
N ALA A 241 2.18 -17.45 6.93
CA ALA A 241 2.60 -18.85 7.00
C ALA A 241 4.13 -18.97 6.98
N ASP A 242 4.81 -18.26 6.08
CA ASP A 242 6.28 -18.24 6.00
C ASP A 242 6.92 -17.62 7.26
N LEU A 243 6.23 -16.69 7.91
CA LEU A 243 6.70 -16.03 9.14
C LEU A 243 6.36 -16.79 10.42
N ALA A 244 5.47 -17.78 10.37
CA ALA A 244 5.03 -18.53 11.56
C ALA A 244 6.20 -19.08 12.43
N PRO A 245 7.29 -19.62 11.87
CA PRO A 245 8.43 -20.10 12.66
C PRO A 245 9.20 -19.00 13.41
N VAL A 246 9.09 -17.75 12.96
CA VAL A 246 9.75 -16.58 13.56
C VAL A 246 8.84 -15.90 14.57
N LEU A 247 7.53 -15.85 14.29
CA LEU A 247 6.54 -15.22 15.16
C LEU A 247 6.27 -16.04 16.42
N THR A 248 6.31 -17.37 16.33
CA THR A 248 6.11 -18.28 17.48
C THR A 248 7.27 -18.33 18.48
N LYS A 249 8.43 -17.77 18.13
CA LYS A 249 9.64 -17.74 18.99
C LYS A 249 9.78 -16.46 19.81
N ARG A 250 8.82 -15.55 19.75
CA ARG A 250 8.81 -14.27 20.47
C ARG A 250 7.80 -14.30 21.59
#